data_AF-A0A833Y9U8-F1
#
_entry.id   AF-A0A833Y9U8-F1
#
_cell.length_a   1.000
_cell.length_b   1.000
_cell.length_c   1.000
_cell.angle_alpha   90.00
_cell.angle_beta   90.00
_cell.angle_gamma   90.00
#
_symmetry.space_group_name_H-M   'P 1'
#
loop_
_entity.id
_entity.type
_entity.pdbx_description
1 polymer ?
#
loop_
_entity_poly.entity_id
_entity_poly.type
_entity_poly.pdbx_seq_one_letter_code
_entity_poly.pdbx_strand_id
1 'polypeptide(L)'
;MGLLKEETVVYKPVEEVDVGPHSDQIYVRANVKAPRMAGLLVKIFAWFLESRIFGTLLMYILKKNNLIHKFITNAEIEEPPLFVPSHPFEDDHLKDQQEVKYIDSDLSPPEQVQQAMDCLPHYSSENTVKSDSFHRWTILDYSRAYRSGEITPRMVAERFIKAVRESCSPPLQMSFFINYNVEDILKQATESTLRYERGQAISFLDGIPIAIKDEIDCSPYPTTGGTKWLHKVRSCTDDACCVKRLRSCGAILVGKTNMHELGAGTSGINPHYGATRNPYDISKISGGSSSGSAAVVASGLCPAALGVDGGGSVRMPAALCGVVGLKPTFGRIPHSGVFPLNWTVGMVGILAGTIEDAFIVYAAMSGRLPSDQPTSSVQPKVYFPLLNSTEPISDVKLALCMSEYRKPEVFHDLLNRD
;
A
#
# COMPACT_ATOMS: atom_id res chain seq x y z
N MET A 1 -18.58 -5.59 -44.19
CA MET A 1 -17.83 -6.62 -43.44
C MET A 1 -16.37 -6.67 -43.89
N GLY A 2 -15.75 -5.49 -44.06
CA GLY A 2 -14.35 -5.33 -44.43
C GLY A 2 -13.97 -3.90 -44.04
N LEU A 3 -13.22 -3.76 -42.95
CA LEU A 3 -12.68 -2.50 -42.45
C LEU A 3 -11.28 -2.85 -41.97
N LEU A 4 -10.33 -2.74 -42.91
CA LEU A 4 -8.87 -2.78 -42.74
C LEU A 4 -8.38 -3.61 -41.55
N LYS A 5 -7.95 -4.86 -41.80
CA LYS A 5 -7.12 -5.61 -40.85
C LYS A 5 -5.91 -4.73 -40.54
N GLU A 6 -5.88 -4.13 -39.34
CA GLU A 6 -4.65 -3.54 -38.81
C GLU A 6 -3.60 -4.65 -38.81
N GLU A 7 -2.36 -4.32 -39.19
CA GLU A 7 -1.25 -5.27 -39.16
C GLU A 7 -1.14 -5.88 -37.76
N THR A 8 -1.22 -7.21 -37.71
CA THR A 8 -1.03 -8.04 -36.52
C THR A 8 0.38 -7.77 -35.97
N VAL A 9 0.49 -7.49 -34.68
CA VAL A 9 1.79 -7.44 -34.01
C VAL A 9 2.18 -8.87 -33.64
N VAL A 10 3.33 -9.32 -34.14
CA VAL A 10 3.92 -10.60 -33.77
C VAL A 10 5.01 -10.31 -32.74
N TYR A 11 4.81 -10.73 -31.50
CA TYR A 11 5.83 -10.62 -30.46
C TYR A 11 6.78 -11.81 -30.57
N LYS A 12 8.07 -11.49 -30.66
CA LYS A 12 9.12 -12.51 -30.65
C LYS A 12 9.38 -12.99 -29.22
N PRO A 13 9.83 -14.25 -29.05
CA PRO A 13 10.37 -14.74 -27.80
C PRO A 13 11.37 -13.76 -27.18
N VAL A 14 11.32 -13.56 -25.86
CA VAL A 14 12.22 -12.64 -25.15
C VAL A 14 13.71 -12.93 -25.42
N GLU A 15 14.08 -14.19 -25.64
CA GLU A 15 15.44 -14.63 -25.96
C GLU A 15 15.93 -14.15 -27.34
N GLU A 16 15.02 -13.77 -28.23
CA GLU A 16 15.29 -13.31 -29.59
C GLU A 16 15.28 -11.78 -29.73
N VAL A 17 14.95 -11.06 -28.65
CA VAL A 17 14.88 -9.60 -28.64
C VAL A 17 16.22 -9.02 -28.21
N ASP A 18 16.89 -8.28 -29.11
CA ASP A 18 18.08 -7.49 -28.75
C ASP A 18 17.66 -6.28 -27.92
N VAL A 19 18.12 -6.20 -26.67
CA VAL A 19 17.92 -5.05 -25.77
C VAL A 19 19.21 -4.27 -25.53
N GLY A 20 20.23 -4.50 -26.35
CA GLY A 20 21.51 -3.82 -26.28
C GLY A 20 21.46 -2.34 -26.71
N PRO A 21 22.58 -1.60 -26.56
CA PRO A 21 22.66 -0.18 -26.89
C PRO A 21 22.37 0.17 -28.36
N HIS A 22 22.47 -0.81 -29.25
CA HIS A 22 22.24 -0.67 -30.69
C HIS A 22 20.93 -1.31 -31.14
N SER A 23 20.11 -1.71 -30.18
CA SER A 23 18.78 -2.27 -30.40
C SER A 23 17.90 -1.32 -31.20
N ASP A 24 17.09 -1.89 -32.09
CA ASP A 24 16.02 -1.19 -32.81
C ASP A 24 14.71 -1.10 -32.00
N GLN A 25 14.71 -1.60 -30.76
CA GLN A 25 13.52 -1.59 -29.90
C GLN A 25 13.14 -0.16 -29.52
N ILE A 26 11.88 0.18 -29.75
CA ILE A 26 11.36 1.54 -29.55
C ILE A 26 10.53 1.58 -28.27
N TYR A 27 10.76 2.60 -27.44
CA TYR A 27 9.91 2.86 -26.29
C TYR A 27 8.52 3.35 -26.73
N VAL A 28 7.52 2.47 -26.67
CA VAL A 28 6.13 2.81 -26.98
C VAL A 28 5.49 3.54 -25.80
N ARG A 29 5.30 4.85 -25.95
CA ARG A 29 4.61 5.67 -24.94
C ARG A 29 3.11 5.40 -24.95
N ALA A 30 2.55 5.10 -23.77
CA ALA A 30 1.12 5.03 -23.60
C ALA A 30 0.48 6.39 -23.91
N ASN A 31 -0.37 6.45 -24.94
CA ASN A 31 -1.18 7.61 -25.29
C ASN A 31 -2.66 7.29 -25.06
N VAL A 32 -3.03 7.14 -23.79
CA VAL A 32 -4.39 6.78 -23.41
C VAL A 32 -5.34 7.95 -23.70
N LYS A 33 -6.34 7.71 -24.55
CA LYS A 33 -7.38 8.67 -24.93
C LYS A 33 -8.70 8.25 -24.34
N ALA A 34 -9.25 9.07 -23.47
CA ALA A 34 -10.57 8.91 -22.89
C ALA A 34 -11.24 10.27 -22.67
N PRO A 35 -12.57 10.36 -22.79
CA PRO A 35 -13.31 11.58 -22.46
C PRO A 35 -13.23 11.88 -20.96
N ARG A 36 -12.99 13.15 -20.60
CA ARG A 36 -13.07 13.62 -19.21
C ARG A 36 -14.48 14.15 -18.95
N MET A 37 -15.21 13.49 -18.05
CA MET A 37 -16.61 13.83 -17.74
C MET A 37 -16.84 13.86 -16.23
N ALA A 38 -17.84 14.64 -15.81
CA ALA A 38 -18.30 14.73 -14.42
C ALA A 38 -19.81 14.99 -14.37
N GLY A 39 -20.43 14.75 -13.21
CA GLY A 39 -21.83 15.09 -12.97
C GLY A 39 -22.81 14.32 -13.85
N LEU A 40 -23.72 15.03 -14.53
CA LEU A 40 -24.73 14.40 -15.39
C LEU A 40 -24.12 13.70 -16.61
N LEU A 41 -23.04 14.25 -17.17
CA LEU A 41 -22.41 13.71 -18.38
C LEU A 41 -21.86 12.29 -18.18
N VAL A 42 -21.22 12.03 -17.03
CA VAL A 42 -20.71 10.68 -16.74
C VAL A 42 -21.85 9.68 -16.53
N LYS A 43 -23.00 10.10 -15.98
CA LYS A 43 -24.18 9.23 -15.84
C LYS A 43 -24.76 8.85 -17.21
N ILE A 44 -24.89 9.81 -18.11
CA ILE A 44 -25.35 9.57 -19.49
C ILE A 44 -24.36 8.63 -20.19
N PHE A 45 -23.05 8.88 -20.07
CA PHE A 45 -22.03 8.05 -20.69
C PHE A 45 -22.02 6.61 -20.16
N ALA A 46 -22.17 6.42 -18.84
CA ALA A 46 -22.28 5.10 -18.23
C ALA A 46 -23.52 4.34 -18.76
N TRP A 47 -24.67 5.01 -18.86
CA TRP A 47 -25.88 4.42 -19.44
C TRP A 47 -25.67 3.98 -20.89
N PHE A 48 -24.96 4.77 -21.71
CA PHE A 48 -24.58 4.37 -23.07
C PHE A 48 -23.64 3.17 -23.09
N LEU A 49 -22.64 3.13 -22.20
CA LEU A 49 -21.71 2.00 -22.07
C LEU A 49 -22.42 0.71 -21.68
N GLU A 50 -23.44 0.78 -20.83
CA GLU A 50 -24.23 -0.37 -20.37
C GLU A 50 -25.30 -0.82 -21.38
N SER A 51 -25.57 -0.01 -22.41
CA SER A 51 -26.52 -0.35 -23.47
C SER A 51 -25.99 -1.51 -24.34
N ARG A 52 -26.82 -2.51 -24.62
CA ARG A 52 -26.43 -3.71 -25.40
C ARG A 52 -25.84 -3.38 -26.77
N ILE A 53 -26.46 -2.44 -27.50
CA ILE A 53 -26.05 -2.10 -28.87
C ILE A 53 -24.99 -1.00 -28.85
N PHE A 54 -25.31 0.14 -28.22
CA PHE A 54 -24.41 1.30 -28.23
C PHE A 54 -23.14 1.06 -27.40
N GLY A 55 -23.23 0.33 -26.30
CA GLY A 55 -22.10 0.00 -25.43
C GLY A 55 -21.06 -0.86 -26.14
N THR A 56 -21.50 -1.84 -26.94
CA THR A 56 -20.60 -2.68 -27.73
C THR A 56 -19.80 -1.86 -28.76
N LEU A 57 -20.48 -0.96 -29.49
CA LEU A 57 -19.84 -0.07 -30.44
C LEU A 57 -18.87 0.90 -29.75
N LEU A 58 -19.30 1.52 -28.65
CA LEU A 58 -18.49 2.46 -27.89
C LEU A 58 -17.24 1.79 -27.30
N MET A 59 -17.37 0.58 -26.76
CA MET A 59 -16.26 -0.20 -26.24
C MET A 59 -15.25 -0.56 -27.33
N TYR A 60 -15.72 -0.95 -28.51
CA TYR A 60 -14.85 -1.18 -29.67
C TYR A 60 -14.05 0.08 -30.03
N ILE A 61 -14.70 1.25 -30.09
CA ILE A 61 -14.03 2.53 -30.37
C ILE A 61 -12.99 2.87 -29.29
N LEU A 62 -13.33 2.72 -28.01
CA LEU A 62 -12.41 2.98 -26.90
C LEU A 62 -11.20 2.05 -26.95
N LYS A 63 -11.40 0.74 -27.15
CA LYS A 63 -10.31 -0.23 -27.26
C LYS A 63 -9.43 0.04 -28.48
N LYS A 64 -10.02 0.36 -29.63
CA LYS A 64 -9.29 0.71 -30.86
C LYS A 64 -8.43 1.96 -30.68
N ASN A 65 -9.02 3.04 -30.17
CA ASN A 65 -8.33 4.32 -29.97
C ASN A 65 -7.18 4.23 -28.96
N ASN A 66 -7.23 3.26 -28.05
CA ASN A 66 -6.19 2.96 -27.07
C ASN A 66 -5.29 1.79 -27.48
N LEU A 67 -5.31 1.40 -28.76
CA LEU A 67 -4.43 0.39 -29.36
C LEU A 67 -4.52 -1.02 -28.72
N ILE A 68 -5.57 -1.29 -27.94
CA ILE A 68 -5.81 -2.60 -27.31
C ILE A 68 -6.03 -3.68 -28.37
N HIS A 69 -6.69 -3.33 -29.48
CA HIS A 69 -6.86 -4.29 -30.57
C HIS A 69 -5.54 -4.64 -31.25
N LYS A 70 -4.70 -3.63 -31.52
CA LYS A 70 -3.38 -3.82 -32.13
C LYS A 70 -2.42 -4.63 -31.25
N PHE A 71 -2.29 -4.26 -29.98
CA PHE A 71 -1.24 -4.81 -29.12
C PHE A 71 -1.64 -6.02 -28.28
N ILE A 72 -2.95 -6.28 -28.14
CA ILE A 72 -3.45 -7.36 -27.26
C ILE A 72 -4.40 -8.28 -28.01
N THR A 73 -5.46 -7.76 -28.65
CA THR A 73 -6.51 -8.63 -29.24
C THR A 73 -6.05 -9.36 -30.49
N ASN A 74 -5.29 -8.68 -31.35
CA ASN A 74 -4.82 -9.19 -32.63
C ASN A 74 -3.31 -9.46 -32.57
N ALA A 75 -2.73 -9.65 -31.39
CA ALA A 75 -1.33 -9.97 -31.26
C ALA A 75 -1.12 -11.49 -31.34
N GLU A 76 -0.02 -11.89 -31.96
CA GLU A 76 0.50 -13.25 -31.88
C GLU A 76 1.63 -13.27 -30.85
N ILE A 77 1.50 -14.15 -29.85
CA ILE A 77 2.43 -14.32 -28.73
C ILE A 77 2.78 -15.80 -28.71
N GLU A 78 4.06 -16.12 -28.86
CA GLU A 78 4.56 -17.50 -28.87
C GLU A 78 4.73 -18.05 -27.45
N GLU A 79 5.02 -17.19 -26.48
CA GLU A 79 5.25 -17.60 -25.11
C GLU A 79 3.99 -18.15 -24.43
N PRO A 80 4.12 -19.20 -23.61
CA PRO A 80 3.01 -19.72 -22.82
C PRO A 80 2.57 -18.70 -21.75
N PRO A 81 1.28 -18.72 -21.35
CA PRO A 81 0.77 -17.79 -20.35
C PRO A 81 1.36 -18.05 -18.96
N LEU A 82 1.83 -16.99 -18.31
CA LEU A 82 2.22 -16.98 -16.89
C LEU A 82 1.07 -16.39 -16.05
N PHE A 83 0.33 -17.24 -15.34
CA PHE A 83 -0.88 -16.85 -14.61
C PHE A 83 -0.60 -16.19 -13.25
N VAL A 84 0.51 -16.55 -12.62
CA VAL A 84 0.98 -15.98 -11.35
C VAL A 84 2.47 -15.70 -11.47
N PRO A 85 3.00 -14.66 -10.80
CA PRO A 85 4.44 -14.42 -10.79
C PRO A 85 5.20 -15.67 -10.31
N SER A 86 6.06 -16.21 -11.15
CA SER A 86 7.03 -17.24 -10.77
C SER A 86 8.32 -16.55 -10.31
N HIS A 87 8.84 -16.96 -9.15
CA HIS A 87 10.13 -16.50 -8.64
C HIS A 87 11.12 -17.67 -8.75
N PRO A 88 11.85 -17.81 -9.88
CA PRO A 88 12.86 -18.84 -10.03
C PRO A 88 14.17 -18.53 -9.27
N PHE A 89 14.26 -17.34 -8.65
CA PHE A 89 15.47 -16.90 -7.96
C PHE A 89 15.65 -17.63 -6.63
N GLU A 90 16.76 -18.36 -6.50
CA GLU A 90 17.16 -18.96 -5.23
C GLU A 90 17.90 -17.92 -4.39
N ASP A 91 17.30 -17.54 -3.26
CA ASP A 91 17.86 -16.59 -2.27
C ASP A 91 19.18 -17.05 -1.61
N ASP A 92 19.79 -18.16 -2.05
CA ASP A 92 20.98 -18.71 -1.39
C ASP A 92 22.20 -17.79 -1.52
N HIS A 93 22.29 -16.94 -2.55
CA HIS A 93 23.30 -15.89 -2.65
C HIS A 93 23.14 -14.75 -1.62
N LEU A 94 21.95 -14.57 -1.03
CA LEU A 94 21.69 -13.53 -0.01
C LEU A 94 22.11 -13.97 1.40
N LYS A 95 22.26 -15.27 1.66
CA LYS A 95 22.72 -15.77 2.97
C LYS A 95 24.13 -15.29 3.30
N ASP A 96 24.95 -15.09 2.27
CA ASP A 96 26.35 -14.65 2.40
C ASP A 96 26.51 -13.12 2.35
N GLN A 97 25.41 -12.37 2.17
CA GLN A 97 25.45 -10.90 2.18
C GLN A 97 25.43 -10.37 3.62
N GLN A 98 26.46 -9.59 3.98
CA GLN A 98 26.63 -9.06 5.33
C GLN A 98 25.59 -8.00 5.75
N GLU A 99 24.76 -7.51 4.81
CA GLU A 99 23.84 -6.37 5.01
C GLU A 99 22.39 -6.79 5.32
N VAL A 100 22.10 -8.08 5.32
CA VAL A 100 20.76 -8.60 5.59
C VAL A 100 20.78 -9.69 6.66
N LYS A 101 19.71 -9.77 7.44
CA LYS A 101 19.49 -10.79 8.46
C LYS A 101 18.39 -11.72 8.02
N TYR A 102 18.69 -13.01 7.90
CA TYR A 102 17.67 -14.04 7.67
C TYR A 102 16.73 -14.15 8.88
N ILE A 103 15.43 -14.22 8.62
CA ILE A 103 14.39 -14.35 9.64
C ILE A 103 13.73 -15.70 9.51
N ASP A 104 13.78 -16.46 10.60
CA ASP A 104 13.15 -17.77 10.70
C ASP A 104 11.61 -17.63 10.55
N SER A 105 11.02 -18.54 9.77
CA SER A 105 9.58 -18.59 9.53
C SER A 105 8.76 -18.92 10.77
N ASP A 106 9.38 -19.54 11.79
CA ASP A 106 8.68 -19.99 13.00
C ASP A 106 8.52 -18.89 14.06
N LEU A 107 9.18 -17.74 13.87
CA LEU A 107 9.07 -16.61 14.81
C LEU A 107 7.67 -16.02 14.81
N SER A 108 7.15 -15.79 16.02
CA SER A 108 5.88 -15.09 16.22
C SER A 108 5.97 -13.62 15.76
N PRO A 109 4.85 -12.97 15.41
CA PRO A 109 4.86 -11.57 15.00
C PRO A 109 5.57 -10.61 16.00
N PRO A 110 5.37 -10.71 17.33
CA PRO A 110 6.11 -9.90 18.29
C PRO A 110 7.63 -10.15 18.27
N GLU A 111 8.06 -11.39 18.11
CA GLU A 111 9.49 -11.73 18.00
C GLU A 111 10.09 -11.18 16.70
N GLN A 112 9.35 -11.23 15.58
CA GLN A 112 9.78 -10.60 14.32
C GLN A 112 9.90 -9.08 14.47
N VAL A 113 8.96 -8.43 15.16
CA VAL A 113 9.08 -7.00 15.50
C VAL A 113 10.36 -6.75 16.29
N GLN A 114 10.68 -7.57 17.29
CA GLN A 114 11.93 -7.44 18.03
C GLN A 114 13.16 -7.61 17.12
N GLN A 115 13.17 -8.60 16.23
CA GLN A 115 14.27 -8.78 15.28
C GLN A 115 14.46 -7.55 14.36
N ALA A 116 13.36 -6.91 13.95
CA ALA A 116 13.41 -5.68 13.16
C ALA A 116 13.99 -4.51 13.97
N MET A 117 13.62 -4.38 15.24
CA MET A 117 14.16 -3.37 16.14
C MET A 117 15.68 -3.51 16.34
N ASP A 118 16.19 -4.74 16.39
CA ASP A 118 17.63 -5.02 16.48
C ASP A 118 18.39 -4.62 15.21
N CYS A 119 17.68 -4.50 14.08
CA CYS A 119 18.24 -4.06 12.80
C CYS A 119 18.18 -2.54 12.60
N LEU A 120 17.46 -1.80 13.47
CA LEU A 120 17.36 -0.35 13.41
C LEU A 120 18.58 0.33 14.05
N PRO A 121 18.96 1.54 13.60
CA PRO A 121 20.03 2.30 14.23
C PRO A 121 19.68 2.60 15.71
N HIS A 122 20.67 2.49 16.59
CA HIS A 122 20.49 2.84 18.01
C HIS A 122 20.23 4.34 18.15
N TYR A 123 18.98 4.71 18.38
CA TYR A 123 18.63 6.07 18.80
C TYR A 123 19.10 6.29 20.25
N SER A 124 20.23 6.97 20.43
CA SER A 124 20.60 7.51 21.74
C SER A 124 19.61 8.62 22.12
N SER A 125 19.16 8.64 23.38
CA SER A 125 18.32 9.72 23.92
C SER A 125 18.96 11.10 23.81
N GLU A 126 20.29 11.15 23.66
CA GLU A 126 21.09 12.36 23.49
C GLU A 126 21.10 12.91 22.05
N ASN A 127 20.75 12.08 21.05
CA ASN A 127 20.63 12.49 19.64
C ASN A 127 19.22 12.97 19.26
N THR A 128 18.40 13.38 20.24
CA THR A 128 17.36 14.36 19.93
C THR A 128 18.05 15.67 19.57
N VAL A 129 18.61 15.71 18.35
CA VAL A 129 18.99 16.94 17.70
C VAL A 129 17.77 17.84 17.86
N LYS A 130 17.95 18.92 18.62
CA LYS A 130 17.09 20.10 18.57
C LYS A 130 17.16 20.65 17.15
N SER A 131 16.58 19.91 16.21
CA SER A 131 16.35 20.38 14.87
C SER A 131 15.01 21.08 14.93
N ASP A 132 15.02 22.38 14.70
CA ASP A 132 13.81 23.21 14.62
C ASP A 132 12.91 22.83 13.43
N SER A 133 13.26 21.78 12.66
CA SER A 133 12.47 21.26 11.55
C SER A 133 11.35 20.32 12.00
N PHE A 134 10.26 20.31 11.23
CA PHE A 134 9.15 19.40 11.43
C PHE A 134 9.58 17.94 11.22
N HIS A 135 9.24 17.08 12.18
CA HIS A 135 9.35 15.62 12.06
C HIS A 135 8.04 14.96 12.48
N ARG A 136 7.76 13.79 11.92
CA ARG A 136 6.61 12.97 12.30
C ARG A 136 6.97 12.13 13.52
N TRP A 137 6.00 11.93 14.40
CA TRP A 137 6.12 10.99 15.51
C TRP A 137 6.21 9.56 14.99
N THR A 138 7.23 8.83 15.44
CA THR A 138 7.50 7.44 15.04
C THR A 138 6.89 6.44 16.02
N ILE A 139 6.78 5.17 15.61
CA ILE A 139 6.37 4.06 16.47
C ILE A 139 7.25 3.99 17.73
N LEU A 140 8.56 4.26 17.61
CA LEU A 140 9.47 4.29 18.74
C LEU A 140 9.14 5.42 19.71
N ASP A 141 8.79 6.60 19.22
CA ASP A 141 8.44 7.74 20.09
C ASP A 141 7.19 7.43 20.92
N TYR A 142 6.15 6.88 20.29
CA TYR A 142 4.97 6.40 21.00
C TYR A 142 5.33 5.35 22.06
N SER A 143 6.09 4.31 21.68
CA SER A 143 6.46 3.23 22.60
C SER A 143 7.29 3.73 23.79
N ARG A 144 8.25 4.64 23.57
CA ARG A 144 9.05 5.28 24.64
C ARG A 144 8.18 6.08 25.57
N ALA A 145 7.31 6.92 25.02
CA ALA A 145 6.44 7.78 25.80
C ALA A 145 5.43 6.95 26.63
N TYR A 146 4.90 5.84 26.09
CA TYR A 146 4.08 4.89 26.84
C TYR A 146 4.85 4.18 27.97
N ARG A 147 6.09 3.75 27.74
CA ARG A 147 6.94 3.13 28.78
C ARG A 147 7.30 4.08 29.91
N SER A 148 7.46 5.37 29.60
CA SER A 148 7.73 6.40 30.62
C SER A 148 6.53 6.72 31.53
N GLY A 149 5.32 6.40 31.07
CA GLY A 149 4.07 6.77 31.73
C GLY A 149 3.64 8.23 31.53
N GLU A 150 4.41 9.07 30.81
CA GLU A 150 4.06 10.47 30.52
C GLU A 150 2.76 10.57 29.71
N ILE A 151 2.60 9.68 28.74
CA ILE A 151 1.37 9.52 27.95
C ILE A 151 0.96 8.05 27.97
N THR A 152 -0.33 7.78 27.81
CA THR A 152 -0.85 6.42 27.72
C THR A 152 -1.49 6.16 26.36
N PRO A 153 -1.57 4.89 25.91
CA PRO A 153 -2.34 4.54 24.71
C PRO A 153 -3.78 5.05 24.77
N ARG A 154 -4.41 5.04 25.95
CA ARG A 154 -5.76 5.57 26.16
C ARG A 154 -5.86 7.08 25.90
N MET A 155 -4.90 7.87 26.38
CA MET A 155 -4.85 9.32 26.12
C MET A 155 -4.65 9.62 24.64
N VAL A 156 -3.79 8.86 23.96
CA VAL A 156 -3.57 8.99 22.51
C VAL A 156 -4.85 8.67 21.74
N ALA A 157 -5.56 7.59 22.12
CA ALA A 157 -6.82 7.22 21.50
C ALA A 157 -7.91 8.30 21.63
N GLU A 158 -8.03 8.97 22.78
CA GLU A 158 -8.97 10.09 22.97
C GLU A 158 -8.68 11.25 22.03
N ARG A 159 -7.40 11.63 21.95
CA ARG A 159 -6.95 12.70 21.05
C ARG A 159 -7.17 12.33 19.60
N PHE A 160 -6.87 11.08 19.22
CA PHE A 160 -7.14 10.55 17.89
C PHE A 160 -8.63 10.66 17.53
N ILE A 161 -9.54 10.18 18.39
CA ILE A 161 -10.99 10.25 18.16
C ILE A 161 -11.46 11.69 17.98
N LYS A 162 -10.95 12.62 18.82
CA LYS A 162 -11.27 14.04 18.70
C LYS A 162 -10.81 14.61 17.35
N ALA A 163 -9.57 14.34 16.95
CA ALA A 163 -9.01 14.82 15.70
C ALA A 163 -9.73 14.22 14.47
N VAL A 164 -10.12 12.94 14.50
CA VAL A 164 -10.94 12.31 13.46
C VAL A 164 -12.27 13.03 13.32
N ARG A 165 -12.96 13.33 14.43
CA ARG A 165 -14.23 14.07 14.40
C ARG A 165 -14.06 15.47 13.81
N GLU A 166 -13.03 16.21 14.22
CA GLU A 166 -12.72 17.54 13.68
C GLU A 166 -12.44 17.50 12.18
N SER A 167 -11.75 16.46 11.70
CA SER A 167 -11.44 16.29 10.27
C SER A 167 -12.68 16.06 9.39
N CYS A 168 -13.79 15.60 9.96
CA CYS A 168 -15.03 15.33 9.24
C CYS A 168 -15.90 16.57 9.02
N SER A 169 -15.67 17.66 9.75
CA SER A 169 -16.48 18.88 9.69
C SER A 169 -15.88 19.95 8.77
N PRO A 170 -16.69 20.87 8.22
CA PRO A 170 -16.16 22.08 7.59
C PRO A 170 -15.25 22.86 8.56
N PRO A 171 -14.14 23.45 8.09
CA PRO A 171 -13.77 23.61 6.68
C PRO A 171 -12.97 22.43 6.07
N LEU A 172 -12.60 21.40 6.84
CA LEU A 172 -11.67 20.36 6.41
C LEU A 172 -12.32 19.30 5.50
N GLN A 173 -13.35 18.61 6.00
CA GLN A 173 -14.05 17.52 5.29
C GLN A 173 -13.10 16.51 4.62
N MET A 174 -12.19 15.93 5.41
CA MET A 174 -11.08 15.14 4.90
C MET A 174 -11.46 13.72 4.44
N SER A 175 -12.57 13.16 4.93
CA SER A 175 -13.06 11.80 4.60
C SER A 175 -11.97 10.72 4.74
N PHE A 176 -11.26 10.66 5.88
CA PHE A 176 -10.22 9.66 6.15
C PHE A 176 -10.75 8.25 6.35
N PHE A 177 -11.89 8.10 7.04
CA PHE A 177 -12.48 6.82 7.43
C PHE A 177 -13.87 6.62 6.84
N ILE A 178 -14.19 5.38 6.47
CA ILE A 178 -15.55 4.91 6.15
C ILE A 178 -16.24 4.41 7.42
N ASN A 179 -15.50 3.71 8.29
CA ASN A 179 -16.03 3.13 9.50
C ASN A 179 -14.99 3.17 10.62
N TYR A 180 -15.40 3.56 11.82
CA TYR A 180 -14.62 3.45 13.05
C TYR A 180 -15.59 3.38 14.24
N ASN A 181 -15.17 2.76 15.33
CA ASN A 181 -16.01 2.58 16.52
C ASN A 181 -15.25 3.10 17.74
N VAL A 182 -15.81 4.13 18.37
CA VAL A 182 -15.20 4.81 19.51
C VAL A 182 -15.00 3.86 20.69
N GLU A 183 -16.00 3.05 21.02
CA GLU A 183 -15.94 2.14 22.16
C GLU A 183 -14.88 1.06 21.94
N ASP A 184 -14.79 0.51 20.72
CA ASP A 184 -13.79 -0.49 20.37
C ASP A 184 -12.35 0.08 20.43
N ILE A 185 -12.13 1.26 19.85
CA ILE A 185 -10.83 1.96 19.93
C ILE A 185 -10.43 2.19 21.39
N LEU A 186 -11.36 2.70 22.20
CA LEU A 186 -11.08 3.00 23.61
C LEU A 186 -10.87 1.74 24.44
N LYS A 187 -11.58 0.64 24.14
CA LYS A 187 -11.37 -0.66 24.75
C LYS A 187 -9.96 -1.18 24.47
N GLN A 188 -9.57 -1.27 23.20
CA GLN A 188 -8.23 -1.70 22.79
C GLN A 188 -7.14 -0.84 23.47
N ALA A 189 -7.33 0.48 23.49
CA ALA A 189 -6.40 1.42 24.11
C ALA A 189 -6.31 1.27 25.63
N THR A 190 -7.44 1.00 26.30
CA THR A 190 -7.48 0.73 27.75
C THR A 190 -6.73 -0.55 28.08
N GLU A 191 -6.97 -1.63 27.32
CA GLU A 191 -6.27 -2.90 27.50
C GLU A 191 -4.75 -2.75 27.30
N SER A 192 -4.33 -1.98 26.29
CA SER A 192 -2.91 -1.65 26.09
C SER A 192 -2.34 -0.82 27.24
N THR A 193 -3.08 0.19 27.72
CA THR A 193 -2.66 1.01 28.86
C THR A 193 -2.41 0.15 30.11
N LEU A 194 -3.32 -0.76 30.43
CA LEU A 194 -3.16 -1.69 31.56
C LEU A 194 -1.93 -2.60 31.41
N ARG A 195 -1.58 -3.00 30.17
CA ARG A 195 -0.34 -3.76 29.92
C ARG A 195 0.90 -2.92 30.20
N TYR A 196 0.93 -1.66 29.77
CA TYR A 196 2.04 -0.75 30.08
C TYR A 196 2.17 -0.50 31.59
N GLU A 197 1.06 -0.26 32.30
CA GLU A 197 1.05 -0.06 33.76
C GLU A 197 1.60 -1.28 34.54
N ARG A 198 1.42 -2.49 34.00
CA ARG A 198 1.93 -3.73 34.58
C ARG A 198 3.34 -4.09 34.12
N GLY A 199 3.95 -3.30 33.23
CA GLY A 199 5.24 -3.64 32.60
C GLY A 199 5.18 -4.84 31.66
N GLN A 200 4.01 -5.11 31.06
CA GLN A 200 3.70 -6.29 30.24
C GLN A 200 3.32 -5.90 28.79
N ALA A 201 3.94 -4.85 28.25
CA ALA A 201 3.74 -4.47 26.84
C ALA A 201 4.18 -5.61 25.91
N ILE A 202 3.37 -5.93 24.90
CA ILE A 202 3.55 -7.12 24.06
C ILE A 202 4.73 -6.97 23.09
N SER A 203 4.85 -5.80 22.46
CA SER A 203 5.90 -5.49 21.49
C SER A 203 6.04 -3.97 21.35
N PHE A 204 6.92 -3.50 20.46
CA PHE A 204 7.00 -2.08 20.08
C PHE A 204 5.75 -1.56 19.36
N LEU A 205 4.87 -2.44 18.88
CA LEU A 205 3.57 -2.08 18.31
C LEU A 205 2.44 -2.03 19.34
N ASP A 206 2.68 -2.39 20.60
CA ASP A 206 1.62 -2.36 21.63
C ASP A 206 1.15 -0.92 21.87
N GLY A 207 -0.15 -0.67 21.66
CA GLY A 207 -0.76 0.64 21.85
C GLY A 207 -0.60 1.60 20.66
N ILE A 208 0.00 1.15 19.56
CA ILE A 208 0.19 1.97 18.36
C ILE A 208 -1.10 2.00 17.53
N PRO A 209 -1.65 3.18 17.17
CA PRO A 209 -2.81 3.27 16.31
C PRO A 209 -2.44 2.94 14.85
N ILE A 210 -3.09 1.93 14.27
CA ILE A 210 -2.90 1.53 12.86
C ILE A 210 -4.25 1.51 12.15
N ALA A 211 -4.34 2.24 11.04
CA ALA A 211 -5.55 2.32 10.22
C ALA A 211 -5.56 1.25 9.13
N ILE A 212 -6.73 0.66 8.84
CA ILE A 212 -6.83 -0.50 7.93
C ILE A 212 -7.67 -0.14 6.71
N LYS A 213 -7.19 -0.38 5.50
CA LYS A 213 -8.00 -0.13 4.30
C LYS A 213 -9.27 -0.96 4.28
N ASP A 214 -10.36 -0.38 3.79
CA ASP A 214 -11.70 -0.98 3.88
C ASP A 214 -11.89 -2.29 3.09
N GLU A 215 -10.99 -2.63 2.17
CA GLU A 215 -11.00 -3.93 1.48
C GLU A 215 -10.26 -5.06 2.25
N ILE A 216 -9.68 -4.75 3.41
CA ILE A 216 -9.03 -5.72 4.31
C ILE A 216 -9.98 -6.01 5.47
N ASP A 217 -10.22 -7.29 5.76
CA ASP A 217 -11.04 -7.70 6.90
C ASP A 217 -10.39 -7.33 8.23
N CYS A 218 -11.17 -6.69 9.10
CA CYS A 218 -10.75 -6.23 10.42
C CYS A 218 -11.97 -6.18 11.33
N SER A 219 -12.19 -7.23 12.11
CA SER A 219 -13.26 -7.32 13.10
C SER A 219 -13.08 -6.26 14.20
N PRO A 220 -14.17 -5.63 14.70
CA PRO A 220 -15.59 -5.91 14.41
C PRO A 220 -16.16 -5.11 13.22
N TYR A 221 -15.33 -4.45 12.43
CA TYR A 221 -15.79 -3.57 11.36
C TYR A 221 -16.24 -4.36 10.12
N PRO A 222 -17.30 -3.93 9.43
CA PRO A 222 -17.63 -4.49 8.13
C PRO A 222 -16.55 -4.17 7.09
N THR A 223 -16.43 -5.02 6.07
CA THR A 223 -15.61 -4.80 4.88
C THR A 223 -16.53 -4.40 3.74
N THR A 224 -16.43 -3.15 3.28
CA THR A 224 -17.35 -2.64 2.24
C THR A 224 -16.70 -2.48 0.87
N GLY A 225 -15.36 -2.52 0.79
CA GLY A 225 -14.61 -2.24 -0.44
C GLY A 225 -14.89 -0.83 -0.97
N GLY A 226 -15.24 0.12 -0.10
CA GLY A 226 -15.71 1.45 -0.51
C GLY A 226 -17.12 1.51 -1.11
N THR A 227 -17.89 0.42 -1.08
CA THR A 227 -19.27 0.33 -1.60
C THR A 227 -20.32 0.48 -0.49
N LYS A 228 -21.60 0.72 -0.84
CA LYS A 228 -22.71 0.72 0.14
C LYS A 228 -23.39 -0.63 0.36
N TRP A 229 -22.96 -1.70 -0.32
CA TRP A 229 -23.73 -2.96 -0.38
C TRP A 229 -22.93 -4.21 -0.05
N LEU A 230 -21.60 -4.22 -0.23
CA LEU A 230 -20.81 -5.46 -0.13
C LEU A 230 -20.97 -6.17 1.23
N HIS A 231 -20.99 -5.41 2.32
CA HIS A 231 -21.17 -5.93 3.68
C HIS A 231 -22.51 -6.67 3.90
N LYS A 232 -23.51 -6.45 3.03
CA LYS A 232 -24.82 -7.13 3.11
C LYS A 232 -24.79 -8.54 2.52
N VAL A 233 -23.82 -8.82 1.64
CA VAL A 233 -23.67 -10.11 0.95
C VAL A 233 -22.40 -10.86 1.35
N ARG A 234 -21.45 -10.16 1.99
CA ARG A 234 -20.21 -10.71 2.52
C ARG A 234 -19.95 -10.16 3.92
N SER A 235 -20.20 -10.97 4.93
CA SER A 235 -19.88 -10.62 6.32
C SER A 235 -18.38 -10.70 6.58
N CYS A 236 -17.84 -9.75 7.34
CA CYS A 236 -16.51 -9.85 7.93
C CYS A 236 -16.63 -10.72 9.19
N THR A 237 -16.24 -11.99 9.10
CA THR A 237 -16.38 -12.96 10.20
C THR A 237 -15.16 -13.03 11.11
N ASP A 238 -14.00 -12.60 10.62
CA ASP A 238 -12.72 -12.67 11.31
C ASP A 238 -11.75 -11.62 10.75
N ASP A 239 -10.62 -11.40 11.41
CA ASP A 239 -9.54 -10.54 10.93
C ASP A 239 -8.81 -11.18 9.73
N ALA A 240 -8.35 -10.35 8.80
CA ALA A 240 -7.37 -10.76 7.79
C ALA A 240 -6.05 -11.19 8.45
N CYS A 241 -5.26 -12.03 7.78
CA CYS A 241 -4.01 -12.54 8.37
C CYS A 241 -3.08 -11.42 8.82
N CYS A 242 -2.86 -10.40 7.98
CA CYS A 242 -2.07 -9.23 8.35
C CYS A 242 -2.62 -8.48 9.58
N VAL A 243 -3.94 -8.40 9.72
CA VAL A 243 -4.61 -7.74 10.85
C VAL A 243 -4.47 -8.55 12.13
N LYS A 244 -4.65 -9.87 12.07
CA LYS A 244 -4.41 -10.79 13.21
C LYS A 244 -3.00 -10.64 13.77
N ARG A 245 -2.01 -10.54 12.88
CA ARG A 245 -0.60 -10.41 13.24
C ARG A 245 -0.29 -9.06 13.91
N LEU A 246 -0.88 -7.97 13.42
CA LEU A 246 -0.76 -6.67 14.09
C LEU A 246 -1.45 -6.68 15.46
N ARG A 247 -2.64 -7.30 15.55
CA ARG A 247 -3.36 -7.43 16.82
C ARG A 247 -2.57 -8.27 17.83
N SER A 248 -1.91 -9.35 17.41
CA SER A 248 -1.07 -10.16 18.30
C SER A 248 0.19 -9.42 18.76
N CYS A 249 0.57 -8.32 18.11
CA CYS A 249 1.62 -7.40 18.56
C CYS A 249 1.11 -6.32 19.53
N GLY A 250 -0.21 -6.25 19.79
CA GLY A 250 -0.85 -5.25 20.65
C GLY A 250 -1.24 -3.95 19.95
N ALA A 251 -1.17 -3.89 18.62
CA ALA A 251 -1.57 -2.69 17.87
C ALA A 251 -3.06 -2.37 18.05
N ILE A 252 -3.39 -1.07 18.10
CA ILE A 252 -4.77 -0.59 18.16
C ILE A 252 -5.27 -0.38 16.74
N LEU A 253 -6.23 -1.19 16.31
CA LEU A 253 -6.79 -1.13 14.97
C LEU A 253 -7.92 -0.11 14.94
N VAL A 254 -7.62 1.09 14.42
CA VAL A 254 -8.46 2.29 14.66
C VAL A 254 -9.66 2.44 13.74
N GLY A 255 -9.81 1.55 12.74
CA GLY A 255 -10.96 1.54 11.85
C GLY A 255 -10.60 1.34 10.38
N LYS A 256 -11.64 1.44 9.54
CA LYS A 256 -11.62 1.20 8.09
C LYS A 256 -11.45 2.51 7.34
N THR A 257 -10.32 2.71 6.69
CA THR A 257 -10.01 3.92 5.94
C THR A 257 -10.80 3.99 4.65
N ASN A 258 -11.11 5.21 4.19
CA ASN A 258 -11.73 5.44 2.91
C ASN A 258 -10.82 4.99 1.75
N MET A 259 -11.45 4.66 0.63
CA MET A 259 -10.78 4.16 -0.56
C MET A 259 -11.59 4.49 -1.82
N HIS A 260 -10.92 4.49 -2.97
CA HIS A 260 -11.63 4.45 -4.24
C HIS A 260 -12.43 3.15 -4.33
N GLU A 261 -13.71 3.24 -4.70
CA GLU A 261 -14.63 2.11 -4.71
C GLU A 261 -14.05 0.90 -5.48
N LEU A 262 -14.04 -0.26 -4.83
CA LEU A 262 -13.52 -1.55 -5.34
C LEU A 262 -12.09 -1.49 -5.89
N GLY A 263 -11.30 -0.53 -5.43
CA GLY A 263 -9.94 -0.33 -5.93
C GLY A 263 -9.87 0.17 -7.38
N ALA A 264 -11.01 0.45 -8.02
CA ALA A 264 -11.15 0.72 -9.44
C ALA A 264 -10.85 2.18 -9.82
N GLY A 265 -9.79 2.75 -9.25
CA GLY A 265 -9.35 4.10 -9.56
C GLY A 265 -8.19 4.60 -8.71
N THR A 266 -7.45 5.56 -9.27
CA THR A 266 -6.19 6.06 -8.71
C THR A 266 -6.31 7.44 -8.06
N SER A 267 -7.54 7.98 -7.92
CA SER A 267 -7.76 9.32 -7.39
C SER A 267 -8.17 9.38 -5.91
N GLY A 268 -8.76 8.32 -5.37
CA GLY A 268 -9.34 8.35 -4.01
C GLY A 268 -10.71 9.05 -3.90
N ILE A 269 -11.33 9.41 -5.04
CA ILE A 269 -12.71 9.91 -5.05
C ILE A 269 -13.66 8.75 -4.82
N ASN A 270 -14.50 8.85 -3.78
CA ASN A 270 -15.55 7.88 -3.50
C ASN A 270 -16.93 8.57 -3.50
N PRO A 271 -17.88 8.17 -4.37
CA PRO A 271 -19.19 8.81 -4.48
C PRO A 271 -20.12 8.53 -3.29
N HIS A 272 -19.78 7.56 -2.44
CA HIS A 272 -20.60 7.11 -1.32
C HIS A 272 -20.18 7.72 0.01
N TYR A 273 -18.88 7.92 0.20
CA TYR A 273 -18.26 8.34 1.47
C TYR A 273 -17.51 9.67 1.37
N GLY A 274 -17.51 10.29 0.19
CA GLY A 274 -16.79 11.52 -0.10
C GLY A 274 -15.36 11.27 -0.58
N ALA A 275 -14.76 12.27 -1.23
CA ALA A 275 -13.39 12.20 -1.72
C ALA A 275 -12.42 12.50 -0.58
N THR A 276 -11.50 11.57 -0.29
CA THR A 276 -10.42 11.82 0.68
C THR A 276 -9.51 12.93 0.17
N ARG A 277 -9.35 13.99 0.98
CA ARG A 277 -8.54 15.17 0.62
C ARG A 277 -7.07 14.97 0.97
N ASN A 278 -6.19 15.62 0.20
CA ASN A 278 -4.75 15.60 0.48
C ASN A 278 -4.43 16.51 1.69
N PRO A 279 -3.73 16.03 2.72
CA PRO A 279 -3.37 16.86 3.88
C PRO A 279 -2.47 18.07 3.56
N TYR A 280 -1.72 18.05 2.45
CA TYR A 280 -0.94 19.22 2.03
C TYR A 280 -1.78 20.30 1.33
N ASP A 281 -2.90 19.92 0.70
CA ASP A 281 -3.82 20.84 0.03
C ASP A 281 -5.20 20.18 -0.12
N ILE A 282 -6.17 20.66 0.64
CA ILE A 282 -7.53 20.09 0.70
C ILE A 282 -8.30 20.21 -0.64
N SER A 283 -7.82 21.03 -1.58
CA SER A 283 -8.35 21.12 -2.94
C SER A 283 -7.89 19.98 -3.86
N LYS A 284 -6.91 19.18 -3.44
CA LYS A 284 -6.27 18.12 -4.22
C LYS A 284 -6.71 16.73 -3.79
N ILE A 285 -6.49 15.78 -4.69
CA ILE A 285 -6.67 14.36 -4.43
C ILE A 285 -5.55 13.83 -3.53
N SER A 286 -5.89 12.90 -2.65
CA SER A 286 -4.92 12.12 -1.88
C SER A 286 -4.27 11.00 -2.71
N GLY A 287 -4.85 10.67 -3.88
CA GLY A 287 -4.48 9.50 -4.66
C GLY A 287 -5.26 8.26 -4.23
N GLY A 288 -5.16 7.19 -5.01
CA GLY A 288 -5.93 5.98 -4.77
C GLY A 288 -5.25 4.72 -5.28
N SER A 289 -5.80 3.55 -4.94
CA SER A 289 -7.08 3.41 -4.22
C SER A 289 -6.99 3.53 -2.69
N SER A 290 -5.81 3.47 -2.06
CA SER A 290 -5.65 3.58 -0.59
C SER A 290 -5.64 5.03 -0.08
N SER A 291 -6.69 5.78 -0.43
CA SER A 291 -6.77 7.23 -0.24
C SER A 291 -6.77 7.64 1.23
N GLY A 292 -7.66 7.05 2.03
CA GLY A 292 -7.75 7.27 3.47
C GLY A 292 -6.48 6.84 4.21
N SER A 293 -5.90 5.70 3.82
CA SER A 293 -4.67 5.17 4.43
C SER A 293 -3.49 6.14 4.30
N ALA A 294 -3.28 6.74 3.12
CA ALA A 294 -2.18 7.68 2.95
C ALA A 294 -2.45 9.00 3.68
N ALA A 295 -3.68 9.50 3.58
CA ALA A 295 -4.04 10.79 4.14
C ALA A 295 -4.04 10.78 5.68
N VAL A 296 -4.46 9.69 6.33
CA VAL A 296 -4.45 9.59 7.81
C VAL A 296 -3.02 9.56 8.36
N VAL A 297 -2.10 8.89 7.66
CA VAL A 297 -0.67 8.86 8.01
C VAL A 297 -0.02 10.23 7.76
N ALA A 298 -0.29 10.82 6.59
CA ALA A 298 0.22 12.14 6.24
C ALA A 298 -0.28 13.26 7.17
N SER A 299 -1.45 13.08 7.79
CA SER A 299 -1.99 13.99 8.81
C SER A 299 -1.42 13.76 10.22
N GLY A 300 -0.57 12.74 10.41
CA GLY A 300 0.01 12.42 11.72
C GLY A 300 -0.97 11.81 12.71
N LEU A 301 -2.13 11.31 12.25
CA LEU A 301 -3.13 10.66 13.12
C LEU A 301 -2.77 9.21 13.42
N CYS A 302 -2.06 8.55 12.51
CA CYS A 302 -1.48 7.22 12.71
C CYS A 302 -0.04 7.22 12.18
N PRO A 303 0.94 6.60 12.85
CA PRO A 303 2.28 6.44 12.29
C PRO A 303 2.30 5.51 11.08
N ALA A 304 1.34 4.58 10.99
CA ALA A 304 1.19 3.67 9.86
C ALA A 304 -0.27 3.30 9.57
N ALA A 305 -0.50 2.85 8.33
CA ALA A 305 -1.76 2.31 7.85
C ALA A 305 -1.51 1.20 6.82
N LEU A 306 -2.48 0.30 6.67
CA LEU A 306 -2.46 -0.72 5.63
C LEU A 306 -3.18 -0.26 4.36
N GLY A 307 -2.73 -0.77 3.22
CA GLY A 307 -3.40 -0.66 1.93
C GLY A 307 -3.24 -1.94 1.10
N VAL A 308 -3.74 -1.91 -0.13
CA VAL A 308 -3.49 -2.96 -1.13
C VAL A 308 -3.10 -2.29 -2.44
N ASP A 309 -2.07 -2.82 -3.10
CA ASP A 309 -1.48 -2.29 -4.32
C ASP A 309 -1.47 -3.37 -5.41
N GLY A 310 -2.33 -3.21 -6.42
CA GLY A 310 -2.26 -4.02 -7.66
C GLY A 310 -1.96 -3.21 -8.92
N GLY A 311 -1.97 -1.88 -8.81
CA GLY A 311 -1.69 -0.96 -9.91
C GLY A 311 -1.08 0.36 -9.44
N GLY A 312 -0.42 0.35 -8.27
CA GLY A 312 0.11 1.55 -7.62
C GLY A 312 -0.72 2.04 -6.44
N SER A 313 -1.74 1.30 -6.00
CA SER A 313 -2.72 1.77 -5.02
C SER A 313 -2.17 2.00 -3.60
N VAL A 314 -0.93 1.64 -3.29
CA VAL A 314 -0.20 2.06 -2.08
C VAL A 314 0.84 3.13 -2.45
N ARG A 315 1.64 2.88 -3.49
CA ARG A 315 2.73 3.78 -3.91
C ARG A 315 2.27 5.15 -4.41
N MET A 316 1.21 5.20 -5.21
CA MET A 316 0.64 6.43 -5.77
C MET A 316 0.11 7.38 -4.68
N PRO A 317 -0.80 6.95 -3.78
CA PRO A 317 -1.26 7.85 -2.72
C PRO A 317 -0.15 8.18 -1.72
N ALA A 318 0.81 7.29 -1.48
CA ALA A 318 1.98 7.60 -0.65
C ALA A 318 2.82 8.74 -1.25
N ALA A 319 3.12 8.68 -2.56
CA ALA A 319 3.84 9.74 -3.25
C ALA A 319 3.09 11.08 -3.24
N LEU A 320 1.76 11.06 -3.45
CA LEU A 320 0.95 12.29 -3.46
C LEU A 320 0.75 12.88 -2.07
N CYS A 321 0.70 12.05 -1.03
CA CYS A 321 0.54 12.48 0.36
C CYS A 321 1.88 12.56 1.13
N GLY A 322 3.03 12.47 0.45
CA GLY A 322 4.36 12.64 1.04
C GLY A 322 4.61 11.73 2.25
N VAL A 323 4.33 10.44 2.10
CA VAL A 323 4.58 9.38 3.09
C VAL A 323 5.28 8.19 2.43
N VAL A 324 5.84 7.28 3.22
CA VAL A 324 6.46 6.05 2.72
C VAL A 324 5.38 5.07 2.28
N GLY A 325 5.55 4.46 1.10
CA GLY A 325 4.65 3.44 0.56
C GLY A 325 5.41 2.18 0.16
N LEU A 326 5.28 1.11 0.94
CA LEU A 326 5.93 -0.18 0.66
C LEU A 326 4.95 -1.14 -0.01
N LYS A 327 5.30 -1.61 -1.22
CA LYS A 327 4.65 -2.72 -1.90
C LYS A 327 5.54 -3.97 -1.83
N PRO A 328 5.26 -4.93 -0.94
CA PRO A 328 6.01 -6.17 -0.86
C PRO A 328 5.95 -7.03 -2.14
N THR A 329 6.85 -8.01 -2.21
CA THR A 329 6.86 -9.06 -3.23
C THR A 329 5.54 -9.84 -3.26
N PHE A 330 5.17 -10.39 -4.43
CA PHE A 330 4.01 -11.26 -4.55
C PHE A 330 4.08 -12.41 -3.54
N GLY A 331 2.99 -12.64 -2.78
CA GLY A 331 2.92 -13.72 -1.79
C GLY A 331 3.71 -13.50 -0.50
N ARG A 332 4.41 -12.37 -0.32
CA ARG A 332 5.19 -12.05 0.89
C ARG A 332 4.35 -11.91 2.15
N ILE A 333 3.18 -11.28 2.01
CA ILE A 333 2.19 -11.11 3.07
C ILE A 333 0.97 -11.96 2.67
N PRO A 334 0.52 -12.91 3.51
CA PRO A 334 -0.64 -13.73 3.20
C PRO A 334 -1.89 -12.88 2.90
N HIS A 335 -2.59 -13.22 1.81
CA HIS A 335 -3.75 -12.47 1.31
C HIS A 335 -5.09 -12.90 1.95
N SER A 336 -5.06 -13.83 2.90
CA SER A 336 -6.27 -14.33 3.57
C SER A 336 -7.00 -13.21 4.31
N GLY A 337 -8.31 -13.10 4.06
CA GLY A 337 -9.18 -12.03 4.58
C GLY A 337 -9.04 -10.69 3.85
N VAL A 338 -8.34 -10.62 2.72
CA VAL A 338 -8.37 -9.45 1.84
C VAL A 338 -9.40 -9.69 0.73
N PHE A 339 -10.18 -8.66 0.38
CA PHE A 339 -11.19 -8.77 -0.66
C PHE A 339 -10.52 -9.02 -2.03
N PRO A 340 -10.86 -10.11 -2.75
CA PRO A 340 -10.05 -10.60 -3.87
C PRO A 340 -10.35 -9.85 -5.18
N LEU A 341 -10.08 -8.54 -5.21
CA LEU A 341 -10.29 -7.70 -6.39
C LEU A 341 -9.28 -7.97 -7.51
N ASN A 342 -8.05 -8.32 -7.13
CA ASN A 342 -6.90 -8.39 -8.04
C ASN A 342 -5.85 -9.39 -7.55
N TRP A 343 -6.29 -10.59 -7.15
CA TRP A 343 -5.50 -11.72 -6.62
C TRP A 343 -4.09 -11.99 -7.18
N THR A 344 -3.83 -11.77 -8.47
CA THR A 344 -2.52 -12.04 -9.10
C THR A 344 -1.55 -10.85 -9.03
N VAL A 345 -2.02 -9.65 -8.68
CA VAL A 345 -1.22 -8.41 -8.68
C VAL A 345 -1.36 -7.60 -7.39
N GLY A 346 -2.49 -7.73 -6.69
CA GLY A 346 -2.87 -6.98 -5.49
C GLY A 346 -2.17 -7.50 -4.25
N MET A 347 -1.20 -6.73 -3.74
CA MET A 347 -0.46 -7.09 -2.54
C MET A 347 -0.84 -6.17 -1.40
N VAL A 348 -1.02 -6.74 -0.19
CA VAL A 348 -1.11 -5.92 1.02
C VAL A 348 0.17 -5.11 1.13
N GLY A 349 0.04 -3.80 1.30
CA GLY A 349 1.14 -2.87 1.43
C GLY A 349 0.97 -1.95 2.63
N ILE A 350 2.02 -1.19 2.89
CA ILE A 350 2.15 -0.38 4.10
C ILE A 350 2.34 1.07 3.69
N LEU A 351 1.64 1.96 4.38
CA LEU A 351 1.83 3.40 4.32
C LEU A 351 2.30 3.86 5.69
N ALA A 352 3.42 4.57 5.78
CA ALA A 352 3.98 4.98 7.06
C ALA A 352 4.65 6.35 7.01
N GLY A 353 4.77 7.00 8.16
CA GLY A 353 5.41 8.31 8.29
C GLY A 353 6.91 8.29 7.99
N THR A 354 7.57 7.16 8.25
CA THR A 354 9.01 6.95 8.10
C THR A 354 9.31 5.56 7.51
N ILE A 355 10.57 5.32 7.10
CA ILE A 355 11.01 4.02 6.56
C ILE A 355 11.05 2.99 7.68
N GLU A 356 11.50 3.41 8.86
CA GLU A 356 11.58 2.61 10.09
C GLU A 356 10.18 2.13 10.50
N ASP A 357 9.19 3.01 10.49
CA ASP A 357 7.81 2.62 10.81
C ASP A 357 7.25 1.63 9.78
N ALA A 358 7.51 1.83 8.49
CA ALA A 358 7.12 0.89 7.45
C ALA A 358 7.78 -0.48 7.66
N PHE A 359 9.04 -0.50 8.05
CA PHE A 359 9.81 -1.71 8.29
C PHE A 359 9.32 -2.48 9.54
N ILE A 360 9.03 -1.79 10.65
CA ILE A 360 8.45 -2.41 11.86
C ILE A 360 7.11 -3.08 11.55
N VAL A 361 6.23 -2.39 10.81
CA VAL A 361 4.93 -2.93 10.42
C VAL A 361 5.08 -4.09 9.43
N TYR A 362 6.03 -4.00 8.50
CA TYR A 362 6.36 -5.09 7.58
C TYR A 362 6.83 -6.34 8.33
N ALA A 363 7.69 -6.20 9.32
CA ALA A 363 8.17 -7.30 10.15
C ALA A 363 7.01 -8.00 10.87
N ALA A 364 6.08 -7.23 11.45
CA ALA A 364 4.91 -7.82 12.09
C ALA A 364 4.06 -8.64 11.11
N MET A 365 3.92 -8.22 9.86
CA MET A 365 3.01 -8.82 8.88
C MET A 365 3.62 -9.93 8.01
N SER A 366 4.94 -10.06 7.97
CA SER A 366 5.63 -10.94 7.02
C SER A 366 5.68 -12.41 7.45
N GLY A 367 5.76 -13.30 6.47
CA GLY A 367 5.91 -14.74 6.71
C GLY A 367 4.58 -15.44 6.99
N ARG A 368 4.68 -16.71 7.39
CA ARG A 368 3.54 -17.63 7.52
C ARG A 368 3.14 -17.80 8.98
N LEU A 369 1.84 -17.86 9.25
CA LEU A 369 1.30 -18.46 10.47
C LEU A 369 0.95 -19.93 10.22
N PRO A 370 1.06 -20.83 11.21
CA PRO A 370 0.62 -22.21 11.09
C PRO A 370 -0.85 -22.37 10.65
N SER A 371 -1.68 -21.36 10.94
CA SER A 371 -3.10 -21.28 10.55
C SER A 371 -3.35 -20.80 9.12
N ASP A 372 -2.31 -20.40 8.38
CA ASP A 372 -2.48 -19.86 7.03
C ASP A 372 -2.81 -20.98 6.05
N GLN A 373 -3.89 -20.77 5.28
CA GLN A 373 -4.24 -21.66 4.18
C GLN A 373 -3.02 -21.81 3.25
N PRO A 374 -2.68 -23.05 2.84
CA PRO A 374 -1.56 -23.28 1.96
C PRO A 374 -1.74 -22.46 0.68
N THR A 375 -0.83 -21.52 0.44
CA THR A 375 -0.68 -20.90 -0.87
C THR A 375 -0.03 -21.92 -1.79
N SER A 376 -0.52 -22.06 -3.02
CA SER A 376 0.08 -22.93 -4.04
C SER A 376 1.48 -22.47 -4.50
N SER A 377 1.93 -21.29 -4.05
CA SER A 377 3.25 -20.72 -4.29
C SER A 377 4.18 -20.93 -3.10
N VAL A 378 5.44 -21.27 -3.37
CA VAL A 378 6.55 -21.18 -2.43
C VAL A 378 6.62 -19.74 -1.92
N GLN A 379 6.48 -19.54 -0.60
CA GLN A 379 6.67 -18.20 -0.04
C GLN A 379 8.15 -17.84 -0.08
N PRO A 380 8.52 -16.62 -0.50
CA PRO A 380 9.90 -16.20 -0.49
C PRO A 380 10.46 -16.20 0.94
N LYS A 381 11.76 -16.45 1.13
CA LYS A 381 12.42 -16.33 2.45
C LYS A 381 12.39 -14.88 2.91
N VAL A 382 12.29 -14.63 4.21
CA VAL A 382 12.24 -13.26 4.78
C VAL A 382 13.64 -12.85 5.20
N TYR A 383 14.09 -11.70 4.70
CA TYR A 383 15.33 -11.07 5.09
C TYR A 383 15.05 -9.64 5.53
N PHE A 384 15.65 -9.23 6.64
CA PHE A 384 15.56 -7.88 7.17
C PHE A 384 16.83 -7.10 6.84
N PRO A 385 16.72 -5.86 6.33
CA PRO A 385 17.88 -5.02 6.09
C PRO A 385 18.49 -4.58 7.43
N LEU A 386 19.81 -4.59 7.53
CA LEU A 386 20.55 -4.04 8.66
C LEU A 386 20.68 -2.52 8.51
N LEU A 387 19.64 -1.79 8.92
CA LEU A 387 19.59 -0.32 8.85
C LEU A 387 20.50 0.38 9.88
N ASN A 388 21.16 -0.38 10.75
CA ASN A 388 22.23 0.08 11.62
C ASN A 388 23.61 0.04 10.95
N SER A 389 23.73 -0.56 9.76
CA SER A 389 24.97 -0.53 8.99
C SER A 389 25.26 0.89 8.50
N THR A 390 26.53 1.26 8.53
CA THR A 390 27.02 2.55 8.00
C THR A 390 27.81 2.37 6.72
N GLU A 391 27.93 1.13 6.23
CA GLU A 391 28.62 0.84 4.99
C GLU A 391 27.88 1.47 3.79
N PRO A 392 28.59 2.14 2.88
CA PRO A 392 27.98 2.70 1.70
C PRO A 392 27.47 1.58 0.79
N ILE A 393 26.27 1.76 0.22
CA ILE A 393 25.68 0.85 -0.77
C ILE A 393 26.31 0.98 -2.17
N SER A 394 27.63 1.18 -2.25
CA SER A 394 28.37 1.47 -3.50
C SER A 394 28.27 0.36 -4.53
N ASP A 395 28.02 -0.88 -4.09
CA ASP A 395 27.90 -2.05 -4.95
C ASP A 395 26.50 -2.21 -5.56
N VAL A 396 25.52 -1.39 -5.14
CA VAL A 396 24.15 -1.40 -5.68
C VAL A 396 24.12 -0.71 -7.03
N LYS A 397 23.85 -1.50 -8.08
CA LYS A 397 23.65 -0.98 -9.45
C LYS A 397 22.22 -0.48 -9.63
N LEU A 398 22.06 0.84 -9.77
CA LEU A 398 20.78 1.46 -10.09
C LEU A 398 20.59 1.54 -11.61
N ALA A 399 19.56 0.88 -12.13
CA ALA A 399 19.20 0.95 -13.54
C ALA A 399 18.19 2.08 -13.79
N LEU A 400 18.45 2.92 -14.80
CA LEU A 400 17.58 4.04 -15.18
C LEU A 400 17.17 3.92 -16.65
N CYS A 401 15.86 3.83 -16.91
CA CYS A 401 15.31 3.83 -18.27
C CYS A 401 15.03 5.27 -18.73
N MET A 402 15.97 5.88 -19.45
CA MET A 402 15.90 7.31 -19.83
C MET A 402 14.70 7.65 -20.73
N SER A 403 14.23 6.71 -21.55
CA SER A 403 13.13 6.93 -22.51
C SER A 403 11.76 7.15 -21.86
N GLU A 404 11.59 6.76 -20.59
CA GLU A 404 10.34 6.95 -19.85
C GLU A 404 10.08 8.43 -19.48
N TYR A 405 11.13 9.25 -19.42
CA TYR A 405 11.01 10.62 -18.93
C TYR A 405 10.55 11.60 -20.02
N ARG A 406 9.58 12.46 -19.68
CA ARG A 406 9.08 13.54 -20.55
C ARG A 406 10.10 14.67 -20.76
N LYS A 407 11.08 14.81 -19.85
CA LYS A 407 12.16 15.82 -19.87
C LYS A 407 13.44 15.21 -19.29
N PRO A 408 14.26 14.50 -20.08
CA PRO A 408 15.50 13.89 -19.60
C PRO A 408 16.50 14.91 -19.02
N GLU A 409 16.43 16.15 -19.48
CA GLU A 409 17.32 17.26 -19.11
C GLU A 409 17.23 17.64 -17.63
N VAL A 410 16.06 17.47 -17.00
CA VAL A 410 15.86 17.75 -15.56
C VAL A 410 16.64 16.77 -14.67
N PHE A 411 16.93 15.56 -15.16
CA PHE A 411 17.72 14.57 -14.42
C PHE A 411 19.23 14.76 -14.61
N HIS A 412 19.68 15.27 -15.75
CA HIS A 412 21.08 15.66 -15.92
C HIS A 412 21.47 16.75 -14.91
N ASP A 413 20.58 17.70 -14.62
CA ASP A 413 20.82 18.72 -13.59
C ASP A 413 20.80 18.18 -12.14
N LEU A 414 20.16 17.03 -11.89
CA LEU A 414 20.12 16.40 -10.56
C LEU A 414 21.31 15.47 -10.32
N LEU A 415 21.80 14.80 -11.36
CA LEU A 415 22.98 13.93 -11.29
C LEU A 415 24.30 14.72 -11.31
N ASN A 416 24.29 15.96 -11.82
CA ASN A 416 25.46 16.85 -11.87
C ASN A 416 25.48 17.90 -10.74
N ARG A 417 24.61 17.77 -9.73
CA ARG A 417 24.70 18.57 -8.50
C ARG A 417 25.59 17.80 -7.53
N ASP A 418 26.87 18.16 -7.53
CA ASP A 418 27.85 17.80 -6.50
C ASP A 418 27.42 18.27 -5.10
#